data_AF-A0A6A5GYI1-F1
#
_entry.id   AF-A0A6A5GYI1-F1
#
_cell.length_a   1.000
_cell.length_b   1.000
_cell.length_c   1.000
_cell.angle_alpha   90.00
_cell.angle_beta   90.00
_cell.angle_gamma   90.00
#
_symmetry.space_group_name_H-M   'P 1'
#
loop_
_entity.id
_entity.type
_entity.pdbx_description
1 polymer ?
#
loop_
_entity_poly.entity_id
_entity_poly.type
_entity_poly.pdbx_seq_one_letter_code
_entity_poly.pdbx_strand_id
1 'polypeptide(L)'
;MNINGNLVPINRTRREEDWNTYWNDEIQGIPAVYEHLSELLEYKCAPEVVVSRKTLWLLSYIEKRHGDNYELFIEDLNEEVCHFILKNYHPKVVRMLSLPNNFPIAQYMNSIKSLFSLCELSITLDDLLNMNCLELVLLNNVFTGTEMKGILQHWAIGGFKRLKFLRVCVEDLNMEDVLGELTHSRMTEKKTYK
;
A
#
# COMPACT_ATOMS: atom_id res chain seq x y z
N MET A 1 -23.95 13.53 21.08
CA MET A 1 -22.64 14.22 21.02
C MET A 1 -22.77 15.38 20.08
N ASN A 2 -22.13 16.52 20.35
CA ASN A 2 -22.10 17.63 19.40
C ASN A 2 -20.92 17.41 18.45
N ILE A 3 -21.20 17.19 17.17
CA ILE A 3 -20.21 17.03 16.10
C ILE A 3 -20.46 18.18 15.12
N ASN A 4 -19.54 19.14 15.09
CA ASN A 4 -19.58 20.31 14.21
C ASN A 4 -20.92 21.08 14.26
N GLY A 5 -21.47 21.27 15.45
CA GLY A 5 -22.74 21.98 15.67
C GLY A 5 -23.98 21.08 15.58
N ASN A 6 -23.84 19.83 15.15
CA ASN A 6 -24.95 18.88 15.04
C ASN A 6 -25.03 17.98 16.27
N LEU A 7 -26.23 17.85 16.86
CA LEU A 7 -26.46 16.90 17.94
C LEU A 7 -26.70 15.51 17.35
N VAL A 8 -25.68 14.66 17.42
CA VAL A 8 -25.67 13.31 16.83
C VAL A 8 -25.93 12.25 17.92
N PRO A 9 -26.90 11.34 17.73
CA PRO A 9 -27.08 10.19 18.61
C PRO A 9 -25.86 9.26 18.57
N ILE A 10 -25.43 8.79 19.74
CA ILE A 10 -24.32 7.85 19.86
C ILE A 10 -24.74 6.66 20.70
N ASN A 11 -24.45 5.46 20.21
CA ASN A 11 -24.48 4.25 21.00
C ASN A 11 -23.04 3.82 21.32
N ARG A 12 -22.77 3.60 22.62
CA ARG A 12 -21.51 3.08 23.14
C ARG A 12 -21.80 1.74 23.80
N THR A 13 -21.64 0.65 23.06
CA THR A 13 -21.76 -0.70 23.60
C THR A 13 -20.51 -1.00 24.43
N ARG A 14 -20.65 -1.20 25.75
CA ARG A 14 -19.50 -1.50 26.66
C ARG A 14 -18.69 -2.76 26.30
N ARG A 15 -19.15 -3.55 25.32
CA ARG A 15 -18.51 -4.80 24.88
C ARG A 15 -17.78 -4.67 23.54
N GLU A 16 -18.04 -3.61 22.78
CA GLU A 16 -17.40 -3.34 21.49
C GLU A 16 -16.51 -2.12 21.68
N GLU A 17 -15.28 -2.15 21.15
CA GLU A 17 -14.37 -0.99 21.19
C GLU A 17 -14.81 0.12 20.21
N ASP A 18 -15.98 -0.03 19.59
CA ASP A 18 -16.50 0.81 18.52
C ASP A 18 -17.55 1.82 19.01
N TRP A 19 -17.57 3.00 18.37
CA TRP A 19 -18.58 4.03 18.60
C TRP A 19 -19.51 4.12 17.40
N ASN A 20 -20.80 3.90 17.63
CA ASN A 20 -21.81 4.00 16.57
C ASN A 20 -22.48 5.38 16.60
N THR A 21 -22.27 6.17 15.55
CA THR A 21 -22.97 7.45 15.33
C THR A 21 -24.04 7.29 14.26
N TYR A 22 -25.22 7.88 14.47
CA TYR A 22 -26.35 7.74 13.55
C TYR A 22 -26.57 9.02 12.75
N TRP A 23 -26.57 8.90 11.42
CA TRP A 23 -26.69 10.01 10.48
C TRP A 23 -27.78 9.72 9.46
N ASN A 24 -28.53 10.75 9.04
CA ASN A 24 -29.54 10.64 7.98
C ASN A 24 -28.91 10.48 6.59
N ASP A 25 -27.69 10.97 6.42
CA ASP A 25 -26.92 10.93 5.17
C ASP A 25 -25.46 10.54 5.50
N GLU A 26 -25.03 9.38 5.03
CA GLU A 26 -23.67 8.87 5.25
C GLU A 26 -22.60 9.73 4.58
N ILE A 27 -22.94 10.40 3.47
CA ILE A 27 -22.04 11.28 2.72
C ILE A 27 -21.69 12.52 3.56
N GLN A 28 -22.58 12.94 4.43
CA GLN A 28 -22.35 14.04 5.38
C GLN A 28 -21.75 13.53 6.69
N GLY A 29 -22.20 12.36 7.16
CA GLY A 29 -21.83 11.82 8.45
C GLY A 29 -20.35 11.48 8.57
N ILE A 30 -19.80 10.72 7.61
CA ILE A 30 -18.40 10.26 7.70
C ILE A 30 -17.41 11.45 7.70
N PRO A 31 -17.49 12.42 6.76
CA PRO A 31 -16.67 13.63 6.82
C PRO A 31 -16.82 14.39 8.12
N ALA A 32 -18.04 14.58 8.64
CA ALA A 32 -18.25 15.33 9.88
C ALA A 32 -17.58 14.66 11.08
N VAL A 33 -17.69 13.32 11.21
CA VAL A 33 -16.99 12.55 12.25
C VAL A 33 -15.48 12.64 12.06
N TYR A 34 -14.98 12.45 10.84
CA TYR A 34 -13.56 12.49 10.53
C TYR A 34 -12.92 13.84 10.86
N GLU A 35 -13.55 14.96 10.45
CA GLU A 35 -13.09 16.31 10.77
C GLU A 35 -13.05 16.55 12.28
N HIS A 36 -14.14 16.18 12.98
CA HIS A 36 -14.24 16.36 14.42
C HIS A 36 -13.17 15.56 15.18
N LEU A 37 -12.95 14.30 14.82
CA LEU A 37 -11.92 13.47 15.43
C LEU A 37 -10.51 13.96 15.10
N SER A 38 -10.29 14.42 13.86
CA SER A 38 -9.00 14.98 13.44
C SER A 38 -8.64 16.23 14.25
N GLU A 39 -9.61 17.11 14.49
CA GLU A 39 -9.43 18.30 15.34
C GLU A 39 -9.22 17.91 16.80
N LEU A 40 -10.08 17.03 17.34
CA LEU A 40 -10.06 16.63 18.75
C LEU A 40 -8.75 15.94 19.14
N LEU A 41 -8.21 15.10 18.25
CA LEU A 41 -7.01 14.29 18.51
C LEU A 41 -5.72 14.97 18.01
N GLU A 42 -5.83 16.16 17.42
CA GLU A 42 -4.74 16.81 16.69
C GLU A 42 -4.05 15.85 15.69
N TYR A 43 -4.83 14.96 15.09
CA TYR A 43 -4.33 13.85 14.29
C TYR A 43 -3.80 14.36 12.95
N LYS A 44 -2.48 14.23 12.74
CA LYS A 44 -1.78 14.71 11.52
C LYS A 44 -1.21 13.59 10.65
N CYS A 45 -1.45 12.33 11.02
CA CYS A 45 -0.97 11.20 10.23
C CYS A 45 -1.81 11.03 8.95
N ALA A 46 -1.23 10.35 7.96
CA ALA A 46 -1.95 9.96 6.76
C ALA A 46 -3.15 9.06 7.17
N PRO A 47 -4.36 9.33 6.66
CA PRO A 47 -5.49 8.48 6.96
C PRO A 47 -5.33 7.11 6.28
N GLU A 48 -5.75 6.09 6.98
CA GLU A 48 -5.94 4.75 6.42
C GLU A 48 -7.40 4.64 5.96
N VAL A 49 -7.60 4.28 4.69
CA VAL A 49 -8.92 4.26 4.06
C VAL A 49 -9.21 2.87 3.55
N VAL A 50 -10.18 2.21 4.18
CA VAL A 50 -10.73 0.93 3.71
C VAL A 50 -11.90 1.22 2.79
N VAL A 51 -11.80 0.78 1.54
CA VAL A 51 -12.86 0.99 0.55
C VAL A 51 -13.55 -0.31 0.18
N SER A 52 -14.87 -0.22 0.13
CA SER A 52 -15.76 -1.20 -0.47
C SER A 52 -16.54 -0.52 -1.61
N ARG A 53 -17.31 -1.28 -2.38
CA ARG A 53 -18.20 -0.71 -3.41
C ARG A 53 -19.14 0.41 -2.89
N LYS A 54 -19.54 0.35 -1.61
CA LYS A 54 -20.42 1.35 -1.00
C LYS A 54 -19.70 2.63 -0.59
N THR A 55 -18.41 2.54 -0.32
CA THR A 55 -17.60 3.63 0.24
C THR A 55 -16.61 4.24 -0.74
N LEU A 56 -16.69 3.91 -2.04
CA LEU A 56 -15.82 4.46 -3.09
C LEU A 56 -15.84 6.00 -3.13
N TRP A 57 -16.97 6.62 -2.82
CA TRP A 57 -17.11 8.06 -2.78
C TRP A 57 -16.15 8.73 -1.78
N LEU A 58 -15.73 8.01 -0.72
CA LEU A 58 -14.78 8.51 0.28
C LEU A 58 -13.42 8.86 -0.35
N LEU A 59 -13.00 8.14 -1.40
CA LEU A 59 -11.72 8.40 -2.06
C LEU A 59 -11.67 9.82 -2.61
N SER A 60 -12.77 10.29 -3.23
CA SER A 60 -12.85 11.66 -3.75
C SER A 60 -12.74 12.71 -2.65
N TYR A 61 -13.31 12.44 -1.47
CA TYR A 61 -13.24 13.33 -0.32
C TYR A 61 -11.82 13.33 0.28
N ILE A 62 -11.24 12.15 0.50
CA ILE A 62 -9.91 11.99 1.10
C ILE A 62 -8.83 12.58 0.20
N GLU A 63 -8.82 12.27 -1.10
CA GLU A 63 -7.80 12.77 -2.02
C GLU A 63 -7.91 14.29 -2.20
N LYS A 64 -9.12 14.85 -2.22
CA LYS A 64 -9.32 16.31 -2.23
C LYS A 64 -8.72 16.98 -0.99
N ARG A 65 -8.78 16.32 0.16
CA ARG A 65 -8.31 16.87 1.45
C ARG A 65 -6.82 16.65 1.68
N HIS A 66 -6.30 15.47 1.37
CA HIS A 66 -4.96 15.03 1.74
C HIS A 66 -4.01 14.90 0.54
N GLY A 67 -4.49 15.13 -0.69
CA GLY A 67 -3.75 14.80 -1.90
C GLY A 67 -3.48 13.29 -1.96
N ASP A 68 -2.25 12.93 -2.31
CA ASP A 68 -1.79 11.54 -2.35
C ASP A 68 -1.49 10.96 -0.95
N ASN A 69 -1.48 11.78 0.11
CA ASN A 69 -0.97 11.39 1.42
C ASN A 69 -2.01 10.62 2.26
N TYR A 70 -2.37 9.44 1.79
CA TYR A 70 -3.22 8.45 2.47
C TYR A 70 -2.80 7.02 2.12
N GLU A 71 -3.21 6.07 2.96
CA GLU A 71 -3.04 4.64 2.69
C GLU A 71 -4.37 4.02 2.26
N LEU A 72 -4.36 3.32 1.14
CA LEU A 72 -5.54 2.67 0.59
C LEU A 72 -5.52 1.17 0.91
N PHE A 73 -6.59 0.69 1.54
CA PHE A 73 -6.85 -0.73 1.75
C PHE A 73 -7.95 -1.19 0.81
N ILE A 74 -7.61 -2.14 -0.06
CA ILE A 74 -8.53 -2.76 -1.01
C ILE A 74 -8.94 -4.14 -0.47
N GLU A 75 -10.24 -4.27 -0.19
CA GLU A 75 -10.86 -5.48 0.33
C GLU A 75 -12.09 -5.86 -0.49
N ASP A 76 -12.16 -7.12 -0.93
CA ASP A 76 -13.36 -7.74 -1.55
C ASP A 76 -13.95 -6.93 -2.73
N LEU A 77 -13.06 -6.37 -3.55
CA LEU A 77 -13.42 -5.66 -4.78
C LEU A 77 -13.16 -6.54 -6.00
N ASN A 78 -14.04 -6.44 -7.00
CA ASN A 78 -13.80 -7.09 -8.28
C ASN A 78 -12.73 -6.33 -9.09
N GLU A 79 -12.21 -7.00 -10.12
CA GLU A 79 -11.10 -6.49 -10.95
C GLU A 79 -11.42 -5.12 -11.58
N GLU A 80 -12.63 -4.96 -12.13
CA GLU A 80 -13.08 -3.73 -12.77
C GLU A 80 -13.03 -2.53 -11.82
N VAL A 81 -13.52 -2.70 -10.59
CA VAL A 81 -13.50 -1.64 -9.57
C VAL A 81 -12.07 -1.34 -9.14
N CYS A 82 -11.19 -2.34 -9.05
CA CYS A 82 -9.78 -2.12 -8.71
C CYS A 82 -9.07 -1.30 -9.79
N HIS A 83 -9.28 -1.63 -11.06
CA HIS A 83 -8.81 -0.82 -12.19
C HIS A 83 -9.34 0.60 -12.14
N PHE A 84 -10.63 0.77 -11.87
CA PHE A 84 -11.23 2.09 -11.72
C PHE A 84 -10.54 2.89 -10.60
N ILE A 85 -10.33 2.30 -9.43
CA ILE A 85 -9.70 3.00 -8.31
C ILE A 85 -8.26 3.41 -8.66
N LEU A 86 -7.42 2.45 -9.05
CA LEU A 86 -5.99 2.70 -9.29
C LEU A 86 -5.70 3.59 -10.50
N LYS A 87 -6.67 3.73 -11.41
CA LYS A 87 -6.58 4.66 -12.55
C LYS A 87 -6.99 6.10 -12.20
N ASN A 88 -7.91 6.27 -11.26
CA ASN A 88 -8.50 7.58 -10.97
C ASN A 88 -7.98 8.22 -9.69
N TYR A 89 -7.41 7.43 -8.77
CA TYR A 89 -6.94 7.88 -7.46
C TYR A 89 -5.47 7.48 -7.26
N HIS A 90 -4.73 8.30 -6.52
CA HIS A 90 -3.27 8.20 -6.41
C HIS A 90 -2.82 8.09 -4.95
N PRO A 91 -3.18 7.01 -4.24
CA PRO A 91 -2.71 6.79 -2.89
C PRO A 91 -1.20 6.59 -2.87
N LYS A 92 -0.56 7.15 -1.84
CA LYS A 92 0.86 6.94 -1.58
C LYS A 92 1.16 5.47 -1.23
N VAL A 93 0.29 4.82 -0.47
CA VAL A 93 0.44 3.41 -0.08
C VAL A 93 -0.78 2.62 -0.51
N VAL A 94 -0.57 1.46 -1.13
CA VAL A 94 -1.64 0.53 -1.49
C VAL A 94 -1.43 -0.79 -0.76
N ARG A 95 -2.50 -1.24 -0.08
CA ARG A 95 -2.58 -2.51 0.63
C ARG A 95 -3.69 -3.35 0.02
N MET A 96 -3.31 -4.49 -0.53
CA MET A 96 -4.19 -5.42 -1.22
C MET A 96 -4.36 -6.65 -0.35
N LEU A 97 -5.49 -6.72 0.36
CA LEU A 97 -5.78 -7.81 1.30
C LEU A 97 -6.59 -8.92 0.65
N SER A 98 -7.49 -8.57 -0.27
CA SER A 98 -8.30 -9.51 -1.04
C SER A 98 -8.58 -8.96 -2.42
N LEU A 99 -8.05 -9.63 -3.45
CA LEU A 99 -8.20 -9.29 -4.87
C LEU A 99 -8.47 -10.55 -5.70
N PRO A 100 -8.99 -10.38 -6.92
CA PRO A 100 -8.93 -11.43 -7.94
C PRO A 100 -7.48 -11.87 -8.13
N ASN A 101 -7.26 -13.18 -8.20
CA ASN A 101 -5.93 -13.75 -8.42
C ASN A 101 -5.32 -13.19 -9.71
N ASN A 102 -4.01 -12.92 -9.71
CA ASN A 102 -3.24 -12.44 -10.85
C ASN A 102 -3.64 -11.04 -11.35
N PHE A 103 -4.09 -10.15 -10.45
CA PHE A 103 -4.37 -8.76 -10.81
C PHE A 103 -3.12 -8.05 -11.39
N PRO A 104 -3.18 -7.43 -12.59
CA PRO A 104 -2.03 -6.83 -13.26
C PRO A 104 -1.70 -5.44 -12.69
N ILE A 105 -1.00 -5.43 -11.57
CA ILE A 105 -0.67 -4.21 -10.80
C ILE A 105 0.41 -3.35 -11.47
N ALA A 106 1.30 -3.96 -12.28
CA ALA A 106 2.53 -3.34 -12.76
C ALA A 106 2.30 -1.96 -13.42
N GLN A 107 1.22 -1.83 -14.20
CA GLN A 107 0.84 -0.58 -14.88
C GLN A 107 0.55 0.61 -13.94
N TYR A 108 0.29 0.35 -12.66
CA TYR A 108 -0.01 1.36 -11.63
C TYR A 108 1.19 1.67 -10.73
N MET A 109 2.29 0.92 -10.83
CA MET A 109 3.42 1.02 -9.90
C MET A 109 4.14 2.37 -9.93
N ASN A 110 3.98 3.16 -10.99
CA ASN A 110 4.58 4.49 -11.09
C ASN A 110 3.95 5.53 -10.16
N SER A 111 2.66 5.38 -9.81
CA SER A 111 1.97 6.28 -8.88
C SER A 111 2.04 5.81 -7.42
N ILE A 112 2.33 4.52 -7.20
CA ILE A 112 2.34 3.90 -5.88
C ILE A 112 3.75 4.01 -5.26
N LYS A 113 3.84 4.63 -4.07
CA LYS A 113 5.11 4.75 -3.35
C LYS A 113 5.43 3.49 -2.56
N SER A 114 4.44 2.82 -1.98
CA SER A 114 4.61 1.55 -1.27
C SER A 114 3.48 0.59 -1.60
N LEU A 115 3.82 -0.67 -1.88
CA LEU A 115 2.84 -1.72 -2.18
C LEU A 115 2.98 -2.87 -1.18
N PHE A 116 1.84 -3.28 -0.62
CA PHE A 116 1.72 -4.47 0.20
C PHE A 116 0.60 -5.35 -0.35
N SER A 117 0.92 -6.59 -0.71
CA SER A 117 -0.05 -7.54 -1.23
C SER A 117 -0.02 -8.86 -0.47
N LEU A 118 -1.20 -9.26 0.00
CA LEU A 118 -1.51 -10.62 0.45
C LEU A 118 -2.10 -11.47 -0.67
N CYS A 119 -2.22 -10.95 -1.88
CA CYS A 119 -2.73 -11.68 -3.05
C CYS A 119 -1.61 -11.91 -4.07
N GLU A 120 -1.72 -12.97 -4.84
CA GLU A 120 -0.84 -13.18 -6.00
C GLU A 120 -1.17 -12.14 -7.06
N LEU A 121 -0.19 -11.31 -7.41
CA LEU A 121 -0.32 -10.27 -8.43
C LEU A 121 0.32 -10.74 -9.74
N SER A 122 -0.22 -10.31 -10.86
CA SER A 122 0.47 -10.46 -12.14
C SER A 122 1.56 -9.39 -12.22
N ILE A 123 2.78 -9.80 -11.88
CA ILE A 123 4.00 -9.00 -11.90
C ILE A 123 5.15 -9.88 -12.39
N THR A 124 5.88 -9.42 -13.40
CA THR A 124 7.09 -10.10 -13.89
C THR A 124 8.33 -9.63 -13.12
N LEU A 125 9.43 -10.37 -13.24
CA LEU A 125 10.72 -9.91 -12.72
C LEU A 125 11.10 -8.55 -13.33
N ASP A 126 10.88 -8.33 -14.64
CA ASP A 126 11.21 -7.07 -15.30
C ASP A 126 10.38 -5.90 -14.75
N ASP A 127 9.07 -6.10 -14.51
CA ASP A 127 8.22 -5.11 -13.86
C ASP A 127 8.77 -4.73 -12.48
N LEU A 128 9.21 -5.72 -11.71
CA LEU A 128 9.78 -5.53 -10.39
C LEU A 128 11.11 -4.78 -10.46
N LEU A 129 12.04 -5.16 -11.34
CA LEU A 129 13.34 -4.50 -11.48
C LEU A 129 13.22 -3.04 -11.94
N ASN A 130 12.18 -2.71 -12.72
CA ASN A 130 11.93 -1.35 -13.20
C ASN A 130 11.07 -0.49 -12.24
N MET A 131 10.63 -1.04 -11.11
CA MET A 131 9.74 -0.33 -10.20
C MET A 131 10.43 0.83 -9.46
N ASN A 132 9.64 1.85 -9.11
CA ASN A 132 10.12 3.04 -8.40
C ASN A 132 9.47 3.23 -7.02
N CYS A 133 9.30 2.13 -6.27
CA CYS A 133 8.71 2.13 -4.93
C CYS A 133 9.77 2.27 -3.81
N LEU A 134 9.30 2.63 -2.62
CA LEU A 134 10.07 2.62 -1.38
C LEU A 134 10.00 1.26 -0.68
N GLU A 135 8.81 0.67 -0.64
CA GLU A 135 8.56 -0.58 0.07
C GLU A 135 7.71 -1.49 -0.81
N LEU A 136 8.14 -2.75 -0.92
CA LEU A 136 7.43 -3.77 -1.66
C LEU A 136 7.28 -5.02 -0.79
N VAL A 137 6.03 -5.47 -0.62
CA VAL A 137 5.70 -6.73 0.04
C VAL A 137 4.78 -7.54 -0.83
N LEU A 138 5.23 -8.71 -1.30
CA LEU A 138 4.48 -9.64 -2.13
C LEU A 138 4.50 -11.03 -1.48
N LEU A 139 3.53 -11.32 -0.60
CA LEU A 139 3.57 -12.55 0.20
C LEU A 139 3.09 -13.80 -0.56
N ASN A 140 2.31 -13.62 -1.62
CA ASN A 140 1.77 -14.74 -2.41
C ASN A 140 2.37 -14.85 -3.81
N ASN A 141 3.33 -13.98 -4.16
CA ASN A 141 4.16 -14.17 -5.34
C ASN A 141 5.38 -15.00 -4.94
N VAL A 142 5.50 -16.19 -5.51
CA VAL A 142 6.63 -17.09 -5.29
C VAL A 142 7.66 -16.84 -6.39
N PHE A 143 8.87 -16.45 -5.99
CA PHE A 143 10.01 -16.25 -6.88
C PHE A 143 10.96 -17.45 -6.77
N THR A 144 11.65 -17.74 -7.85
CA THR A 144 12.74 -18.72 -7.86
C THR A 144 14.01 -18.16 -7.21
N GLY A 145 14.90 -19.03 -6.74
CA GLY A 145 16.23 -18.63 -6.25
C GLY A 145 17.02 -17.80 -7.29
N THR A 146 16.89 -18.11 -8.58
CA THR A 146 17.52 -17.36 -9.68
C THR A 146 16.96 -15.95 -9.81
N GLU A 147 15.65 -15.78 -9.71
CA GLU A 147 15.02 -14.46 -9.74
C GLU A 147 15.45 -13.63 -8.51
N MET A 148 15.46 -14.24 -7.32
CA MET A 148 15.93 -13.57 -6.11
C MET A 148 17.40 -13.15 -6.22
N LYS A 149 18.25 -13.98 -6.82
CA LYS A 149 19.65 -13.63 -7.14
C LYS A 149 19.71 -12.38 -8.03
N GLY A 150 18.92 -12.34 -9.11
CA GLY A 150 18.82 -11.17 -9.99
C GLY A 150 18.35 -9.91 -9.26
N ILE A 151 17.34 -10.01 -8.41
CA ILE A 151 16.81 -8.90 -7.60
C ILE A 151 17.91 -8.34 -6.67
N LEU A 152 18.63 -9.20 -5.96
CA LEU A 152 19.69 -8.77 -5.04
C LEU A 152 20.89 -8.18 -5.76
N GLN A 153 21.30 -8.75 -6.90
CA GLN A 153 22.37 -8.20 -7.73
C GLN A 153 21.99 -6.81 -8.24
N HIS A 154 20.76 -6.65 -8.74
CA HIS A 154 20.24 -5.36 -9.17
C HIS A 154 20.20 -4.33 -8.03
N TRP A 155 19.79 -4.75 -6.82
CA TRP A 155 19.82 -3.86 -5.65
C TRP A 155 21.24 -3.46 -5.25
N ALA A 156 22.18 -4.42 -5.24
CA ALA A 156 23.56 -4.21 -4.80
C ALA A 156 24.31 -3.16 -5.64
N ILE A 157 24.02 -3.09 -6.95
CA ILE A 157 24.58 -2.08 -7.86
C ILE A 157 23.79 -0.75 -7.88
N GLY A 158 22.77 -0.61 -7.04
CA GLY A 158 21.96 0.60 -6.94
C GLY A 158 20.89 0.74 -8.02
N GLY A 159 20.50 -0.35 -8.68
CA GLY A 159 19.44 -0.35 -9.70
C GLY A 159 18.09 0.11 -9.14
N PHE A 160 17.76 -0.28 -7.91
CA PHE A 160 16.63 0.29 -7.17
C PHE A 160 16.98 1.67 -6.59
N LYS A 161 16.54 2.73 -7.25
CA LYS A 161 16.82 4.12 -6.85
C LYS A 161 16.23 4.50 -5.48
N ARG A 162 15.13 3.87 -5.08
CA ARG A 162 14.32 4.28 -3.94
C ARG A 162 13.98 3.16 -2.95
N LEU A 163 14.12 1.89 -3.35
CA LEU A 163 13.70 0.75 -2.55
C LEU A 163 14.49 0.70 -1.23
N LYS A 164 13.76 0.67 -0.12
CA LYS A 164 14.27 0.56 1.25
C LYS A 164 13.89 -0.76 1.90
N PHE A 165 12.76 -1.35 1.50
CA PHE A 165 12.25 -2.58 2.08
C PHE A 165 11.67 -3.49 0.99
N LEU A 166 12.08 -4.75 1.01
CA LEU A 166 11.57 -5.81 0.14
C LEU A 166 11.22 -7.03 0.98
N ARG A 167 10.03 -7.58 0.77
CA ARG A 167 9.63 -8.88 1.31
C ARG A 167 8.91 -9.67 0.22
N VAL A 168 9.46 -10.81 -0.15
CA VAL A 168 8.92 -11.72 -1.15
C VAL A 168 9.02 -13.16 -0.65
N CYS A 169 8.22 -14.06 -1.21
CA CYS A 169 8.38 -15.50 -1.00
C CYS A 169 9.31 -16.07 -2.06
N VAL A 170 10.22 -16.96 -1.64
CA VAL A 170 11.21 -17.57 -2.54
C VAL A 170 11.20 -19.07 -2.35
N GLU A 171 11.12 -19.81 -3.45
CA GLU A 171 11.31 -21.27 -3.49
C GLU A 171 12.77 -21.63 -3.77
N ASP A 172 13.22 -22.75 -3.21
CA ASP A 172 14.55 -23.34 -3.45
C ASP A 172 15.73 -22.36 -3.27
N LEU A 173 15.65 -21.50 -2.25
CA LEU A 173 16.65 -20.49 -1.97
C LEU A 173 17.95 -21.10 -1.40
N ASN A 174 19.00 -21.15 -2.21
CA ASN A 174 20.37 -21.39 -1.75
C ASN A 174 21.07 -20.06 -1.43
N MET A 175 21.14 -19.72 -0.14
CA MET A 175 21.77 -18.49 0.32
C MET A 175 23.27 -18.39 0.02
N GLU A 176 23.98 -19.52 -0.07
CA GLU A 176 25.42 -19.51 -0.38
C GLU A 176 25.69 -19.10 -1.83
N ASP A 177 24.89 -19.62 -2.78
CA ASP A 177 24.97 -19.23 -4.19
C ASP A 177 24.57 -17.75 -4.39
N VAL A 178 23.47 -17.35 -3.74
CA VAL A 178 22.95 -15.98 -3.84
C VAL A 178 23.92 -14.95 -3.25
N LEU A 179 24.53 -15.21 -2.10
CA LEU A 179 25.41 -14.26 -1.41
C LEU A 179 26.87 -14.32 -1.88
N GLY A 180 27.37 -15.50 -2.31
CA GLY A 180 28.76 -15.68 -2.70
C GLY A 180 29.20 -14.70 -3.79
N GLU A 181 28.40 -14.53 -4.84
CA GLU A 181 28.71 -13.63 -5.95
C GLU A 181 28.55 -12.13 -5.61
N LEU A 182 27.65 -11.78 -4.68
CA LEU A 182 27.45 -10.39 -4.25
C LEU A 182 28.68 -9.83 -3.53
N THR A 183 29.45 -10.68 -2.86
CA THR A 183 30.70 -10.27 -2.21
C THR A 183 31.81 -9.95 -3.22
N HIS A 184 31.79 -10.60 -4.39
CA HIS A 184 32.75 -10.34 -5.46
C HIS A 184 32.45 -9.03 -6.20
N SER A 185 31.19 -8.64 -6.36
CA SER A 185 30.81 -7.39 -7.04
C SER A 185 31.07 -6.12 -6.21
N ARG A 186 31.01 -6.19 -4.88
CA ARG A 186 31.38 -5.05 -4.00
C ARG A 186 32.88 -4.79 -3.88
N MET A 187 33.72 -5.80 -4.13
CA MET A 187 35.17 -5.67 -3.98
C MET A 187 35.88 -4.98 -5.16
N THR A 188 35.18 -4.70 -6.27
CA THR A 188 35.76 -4.00 -7.43
C THR A 188 35.62 -2.47 -7.36
N GLU A 189 34.77 -1.93 -6.49
CA GLU A 189 34.67 -0.48 -6.27
C GLU A 189 35.31 -0.08 -4.93
N LYS A 190 36.61 0.27 -4.97
CA LYS A 190 37.25 1.00 -3.88
C LYS A 190 36.59 2.37 -3.72
N LYS A 191 35.59 2.48 -2.84
CA LYS A 191 35.13 3.78 -2.33
C LYS A 191 36.21 4.33 -1.42
N THR A 192 37.04 5.22 -1.95
CA THR A 192 37.90 6.10 -1.15
C THR A 192 37.00 7.16 -0.50
N TYR A 193 36.82 7.04 0.82
CA TYR A 193 36.19 8.09 1.60
C TYR A 193 37.12 9.32 1.62
N LYS A 194 36.60 10.46 1.18
CA LYS A 194 37.19 11.79 1.42
C LYS A 194 36.45 12.46 2.57
#